data_AF-A0A067XNX8-F1
#
_entry.id   AF-A0A067XNX8-F1
#
_cell.length_a   1.000
_cell.length_b   1.000
_cell.length_c   1.000
_cell.angle_alpha   90.00
_cell.angle_beta   90.00
_cell.angle_gamma   90.00
#
_symmetry.space_group_name_H-M   'P 1'
#
loop_
_entity.id
_entity.type
_entity.pdbx_description
1 polymer ?
#
loop_
_entity_poly.entity_id
_entity_poly.type
_entity_poly.pdbx_seq_one_letter_code
_entity_poly.pdbx_strand_id
1 'polypeptide(L)'
;MSTFHKFVISGMVVLAGALFVTAEDTTIKIKNPSPHKHQQVYCQAPPTAPERLERIIEQCQDDIKTALLQEALNVLTDTSPRDLVKKTRSKREVFSGEEKRIAGCLLQCVYRKVKAVDDQGMPTVPGLVRLYSEGVQDRNYYVATVQAVQQCVSASQHFRYYNPQVLKEDGYTCDLAYDMFNCVSDKIEAFCGRTP
;
A
#
# COMPACT_ATOMS: atom_id res chain seq x y z
N MET A 1 -17.38 14.74 -1.89
CA MET A 1 -16.69 13.59 -2.53
C MET A 1 -15.62 14.15 -3.48
N SER A 2 -14.80 15.10 -3.02
CA SER A 2 -13.47 14.96 -2.39
C SER A 2 -12.41 14.35 -3.31
N THR A 3 -11.88 15.22 -4.17
CA THR A 3 -10.72 15.07 -5.05
C THR A 3 -9.38 14.89 -4.29
N PHE A 4 -9.43 14.70 -2.97
CA PHE A 4 -8.28 14.40 -2.09
C PHE A 4 -7.77 12.96 -2.24
N HIS A 5 -8.56 12.08 -2.88
CA HIS A 5 -8.14 10.73 -3.30
C HIS A 5 -6.96 10.70 -4.29
N LYS A 6 -6.43 11.85 -4.73
CA LYS A 6 -5.36 11.93 -5.75
C LYS A 6 -4.00 12.40 -5.22
N PHE A 7 -3.89 12.97 -4.01
CA PHE A 7 -2.67 13.69 -3.63
C PHE A 7 -1.81 13.03 -2.53
N VAL A 8 -2.39 12.36 -1.52
CA VAL A 8 -1.59 11.52 -0.59
C VAL A 8 -1.03 10.29 -1.30
N ILE A 9 -1.65 9.95 -2.43
CA ILE A 9 -1.21 8.87 -3.30
C ILE A 9 -0.03 9.34 -4.18
N SER A 10 0.40 10.60 -4.35
CA SER A 10 1.39 10.89 -5.44
C SER A 10 2.78 10.24 -5.29
N GLY A 11 3.18 9.79 -4.09
CA GLY A 11 4.35 8.90 -3.89
C GLY A 11 4.03 7.39 -3.92
N MET A 12 2.76 7.01 -3.79
CA MET A 12 2.25 5.63 -3.89
C MET A 12 1.28 5.40 -5.07
N VAL A 13 1.13 6.37 -5.99
CA VAL A 13 0.36 6.29 -7.25
C VAL A 13 1.22 5.48 -8.21
N VAL A 14 2.54 5.47 -8.04
CA VAL A 14 3.43 4.54 -8.74
C VAL A 14 3.04 3.08 -8.41
N LEU A 15 2.57 2.79 -7.19
CA LEU A 15 2.04 1.47 -6.81
C LEU A 15 0.68 1.15 -7.46
N ALA A 16 -0.21 2.14 -7.62
CA ALA A 16 -1.53 1.92 -8.24
C ALA A 16 -1.51 2.01 -9.78
N GLY A 17 -0.55 2.74 -10.36
CA GLY A 17 -0.40 2.94 -11.80
C GLY A 17 0.32 1.78 -12.50
N ALA A 18 1.17 1.03 -11.79
CA ALA A 18 1.83 -0.16 -12.33
C ALA A 18 0.91 -1.39 -12.46
N LEU A 19 -0.33 -1.33 -11.93
CA LEU A 19 -1.33 -2.39 -12.02
C LEU A 19 -2.29 -2.25 -13.21
N PHE A 20 -2.20 -1.17 -14.00
CA PHE A 20 -3.03 -1.00 -15.20
C PHE A 20 -2.18 -0.93 -16.47
N VAL A 21 -2.10 -2.08 -17.13
CA VAL A 21 -1.64 -2.23 -18.51
C VAL A 21 -2.55 -1.44 -19.45
N THR A 22 -1.94 -0.49 -20.17
CA THR A 22 -2.27 0.10 -21.48
C THR A 22 -3.73 0.39 -21.85
N ALA A 23 -4.03 1.67 -22.10
CA ALA A 23 -4.85 2.09 -23.24
C ALA A 23 -4.50 3.54 -23.62
N GLU A 24 -4.17 3.73 -24.90
CA GLU A 24 -3.79 5.01 -25.50
C GLU A 24 -4.95 6.02 -25.60
N ASP A 25 -4.53 7.28 -25.63
CA ASP A 25 -5.13 8.45 -26.31
C ASP A 25 -6.57 8.84 -25.99
N THR A 26 -6.74 9.97 -25.29
CA THR A 26 -7.65 11.03 -25.74
C THR A 26 -7.35 12.32 -25.00
N THR A 27 -6.94 13.31 -25.77
CA THR A 27 -6.75 14.71 -25.39
C THR A 27 -7.99 15.30 -24.71
N ILE A 28 -7.85 15.76 -23.46
CA ILE A 28 -8.89 16.57 -22.78
C ILE A 28 -8.34 17.98 -22.52
N LYS A 29 -8.94 18.96 -23.19
CA LYS A 29 -8.67 20.39 -23.03
C LYS A 29 -8.89 20.84 -21.59
N ILE A 30 -7.85 21.43 -20.99
CA ILE A 30 -7.91 22.05 -19.66
C ILE A 30 -8.62 23.40 -19.80
N LYS A 31 -9.85 23.48 -19.27
CA LYS A 31 -10.54 24.75 -18.99
C LYS A 31 -10.11 25.22 -17.60
N ASN A 32 -9.46 26.39 -17.55
CA ASN A 32 -9.00 27.02 -16.31
C ASN A 32 -10.14 27.17 -15.28
N PRO A 33 -9.97 26.72 -14.03
CA PRO A 33 -10.86 27.08 -12.94
C PRO A 33 -10.37 28.31 -12.16
N SER A 34 -11.34 29.17 -11.85
CA SER A 34 -11.30 30.39 -11.03
C SER A 34 -10.93 30.10 -9.56
N PRO A 35 -10.53 31.11 -8.75
CA PRO A 35 -9.83 30.91 -7.48
C PRO A 35 -10.82 30.70 -6.33
N HIS A 36 -10.77 29.54 -5.67
CA HIS A 36 -11.49 29.30 -4.43
C HIS A 36 -10.53 29.01 -3.26
N LYS A 37 -10.57 29.95 -2.29
CA LYS A 37 -10.16 29.91 -0.88
C LYS A 37 -9.10 28.87 -0.46
N HIS A 38 -7.93 29.38 -0.08
CA HIS A 38 -6.89 28.66 0.64
C HIS A 38 -7.40 28.14 2.00
N GLN A 39 -7.82 26.87 2.04
CA GLN A 39 -7.86 26.09 3.28
C GLN A 39 -6.40 25.83 3.68
N GLN A 40 -5.92 26.41 4.78
CA GLN A 40 -4.56 26.13 5.24
C GLN A 40 -4.47 24.67 5.70
N VAL A 41 -3.69 23.88 4.99
CA VAL A 41 -3.41 22.48 5.33
C VAL A 41 -2.40 22.48 6.48
N TYR A 42 -2.71 21.76 7.58
CA TYR A 42 -1.87 21.75 8.80
C TYR A 42 -0.53 21.05 8.60
N CYS A 43 -0.47 20.13 7.63
CA CYS A 43 0.74 19.41 7.26
C CYS A 43 1.08 19.58 5.77
N GLN A 44 2.37 19.51 5.44
CA GLN A 44 2.82 19.39 4.05
C GLN A 44 3.42 18.01 3.83
N ALA A 45 2.72 17.17 3.07
CA ALA A 45 3.24 15.90 2.60
C ALA A 45 4.38 16.12 1.59
N PRO A 46 5.35 15.20 1.49
CA PRO A 46 6.39 15.30 0.49
C PRO A 46 5.76 15.20 -0.91
N PRO A 47 6.20 16.02 -1.89
CA PRO A 47 5.54 16.11 -3.19
C PRO A 47 5.74 14.86 -4.05
N THR A 48 6.82 14.10 -3.83
CA THR A 48 7.17 12.88 -4.55
C THR A 48 7.76 11.86 -3.60
N ALA A 49 7.68 10.57 -3.97
CA ALA A 49 8.45 9.54 -3.30
C ALA A 49 9.96 9.79 -3.50
N PRO A 50 10.82 9.44 -2.52
CA PRO A 50 12.25 9.41 -2.74
C PRO A 50 12.62 8.41 -3.85
N GLU A 51 13.54 8.75 -4.76
CA GLU A 51 14.00 7.86 -5.86
C GLU A 51 14.45 6.48 -5.37
N ARG A 52 15.01 6.43 -4.15
CA ARG A 52 15.39 5.16 -3.51
C ARG A 52 14.18 4.25 -3.31
N LEU A 53 13.06 4.80 -2.85
CA LEU A 53 11.84 4.05 -2.57
C LEU A 53 11.21 3.56 -3.88
N GLU A 54 11.23 4.38 -4.94
CA GLU A 54 10.76 3.99 -6.27
C GLU A 54 11.49 2.75 -6.81
N ARG A 55 12.83 2.73 -6.77
CA ARG A 55 13.63 1.56 -7.17
C ARG A 55 13.31 0.30 -6.36
N ILE A 56 13.04 0.46 -5.06
CA ILE A 56 12.66 -0.66 -4.18
C ILE A 56 11.29 -1.22 -4.59
N ILE A 57 10.34 -0.34 -4.93
CA ILE A 57 9.02 -0.73 -5.41
C ILE A 57 9.11 -1.50 -6.72
N GLU A 58 9.87 -1.00 -7.69
CA GLU A 58 10.10 -1.67 -8.98
C GLU A 58 10.68 -3.08 -8.77
N GLN A 59 11.71 -3.20 -7.94
CA GLN A 59 12.29 -4.50 -7.62
C GLN A 59 11.26 -5.45 -6.98
N CYS A 60 10.44 -4.95 -6.05
CA CYS A 60 9.39 -5.77 -5.45
C CYS A 60 8.29 -6.17 -6.43
N GLN A 61 7.97 -5.32 -7.42
CA GLN A 61 7.01 -5.66 -8.48
C GLN A 61 7.54 -6.79 -9.37
N ASP A 62 8.83 -6.75 -9.72
CA ASP A 62 9.49 -7.81 -10.50
C ASP A 62 9.57 -9.13 -9.72
N ASP A 63 9.89 -9.06 -8.42
CA ASP A 63 9.92 -10.22 -7.52
C ASP A 63 8.53 -10.91 -7.50
N ILE A 64 7.45 -10.13 -7.36
CA ILE A 64 6.06 -10.64 -7.33
C ILE A 64 5.62 -11.18 -8.68
N LYS A 65 5.90 -10.46 -9.77
CA LYS A 65 5.58 -10.90 -11.13
C LYS A 65 6.21 -12.25 -11.42
N THR A 66 7.48 -12.42 -11.06
CA THR A 66 8.21 -13.68 -11.24
C THR A 66 7.58 -14.81 -10.42
N ALA A 67 7.23 -14.56 -9.16
CA ALA A 67 6.57 -15.54 -8.30
C ALA A 67 5.20 -15.98 -8.85
N LEU A 68 4.37 -15.03 -9.31
CA LEU A 68 3.06 -15.32 -9.90
C LEU A 68 3.17 -16.12 -11.21
N LEU A 69 4.14 -15.79 -12.07
CA LEU A 69 4.40 -16.54 -13.30
C LEU A 69 4.84 -17.97 -12.99
N GLN A 70 5.73 -18.14 -12.01
CA GLN A 70 6.20 -19.46 -11.60
C GLN A 70 5.07 -20.32 -11.02
N GLU A 71 4.20 -19.74 -10.18
CA GLU A 71 3.03 -20.43 -9.63
C GLU A 71 2.08 -20.89 -10.75
N ALA A 72 1.80 -20.01 -11.73
CA ALA A 72 0.96 -20.35 -12.88
C ALA A 72 1.57 -21.49 -13.72
N LEU A 73 2.88 -21.48 -13.94
CA LEU A 73 3.59 -22.54 -14.68
C LEU A 73 3.54 -23.89 -13.94
N ASN A 74 3.68 -23.87 -12.61
CA ASN A 74 3.59 -25.09 -11.80
C ASN A 74 2.18 -25.69 -11.88
N VAL A 75 1.13 -24.87 -11.78
CA VAL A 75 -0.26 -25.34 -11.92
C VAL A 75 -0.51 -25.98 -13.29
N LEU A 76 -0.03 -25.38 -14.37
CA LEU A 76 -0.18 -25.92 -15.72
C LEU A 76 0.58 -27.23 -15.93
N THR A 77 1.68 -27.42 -15.20
CA THR A 77 2.47 -28.66 -15.24
C THR A 77 1.77 -29.81 -14.49
N ASP A 78 1.02 -29.48 -13.44
CA ASP A 78 0.42 -30.47 -12.52
C ASP A 78 -1.07 -30.78 -12.78
N THR A 79 -1.76 -30.10 -13.73
CA THR A 79 -3.22 -30.28 -13.95
C THR A 79 -3.60 -30.82 -15.33
N SER A 80 -4.60 -31.72 -15.35
CA SER A 80 -5.23 -32.20 -16.58
C SER A 80 -6.14 -31.13 -17.21
N PRO A 81 -6.30 -31.07 -18.56
CA PRO A 81 -7.06 -30.02 -19.25
C PRO A 81 -8.53 -29.88 -18.84
N ARG A 82 -9.13 -30.91 -18.23
CA ARG A 82 -10.56 -30.93 -17.88
C ARG A 82 -10.91 -30.18 -16.59
N ASP A 83 -9.94 -29.99 -15.69
CA ASP A 83 -10.16 -29.31 -14.40
C ASP A 83 -9.99 -27.78 -14.49
N LEU A 84 -9.32 -27.30 -15.53
CA LEU A 84 -9.09 -25.86 -15.78
C LEU A 84 -10.38 -25.09 -16.07
N VAL A 85 -11.37 -25.73 -16.71
CA VAL A 85 -12.60 -25.06 -17.19
C VAL A 85 -13.60 -24.79 -16.06
N LYS A 86 -13.61 -25.61 -15.01
CA LYS A 86 -14.52 -25.41 -13.84
C LYS A 86 -14.05 -24.31 -12.89
N LYS A 87 -12.73 -24.04 -12.82
CA LYS A 87 -12.14 -23.03 -11.93
C LYS A 87 -12.38 -21.58 -12.40
N THR A 88 -12.59 -21.36 -13.70
CA THR A 88 -12.65 -20.02 -14.31
C THR A 88 -13.92 -19.24 -13.98
N ARG A 89 -15.05 -19.90 -13.65
CA ARG A 89 -16.34 -19.23 -13.40
C ARG A 89 -16.55 -18.77 -11.95
N SER A 90 -15.87 -19.39 -10.98
CA SER A 90 -15.88 -18.99 -9.55
C SER A 90 -14.91 -17.85 -9.22
N LYS A 91 -14.12 -17.39 -10.22
CA LYS A 91 -12.94 -16.56 -10.01
C LYS A 91 -13.25 -15.08 -9.74
N ARG A 92 -14.35 -14.52 -10.27
CA ARG A 92 -14.60 -13.06 -10.31
C ARG A 92 -14.89 -12.38 -8.96
N GLU A 93 -15.49 -13.05 -8.00
CA GLU A 93 -15.72 -12.47 -6.65
C GLU A 93 -14.57 -12.76 -5.67
N VAL A 94 -13.75 -13.78 -5.95
CA VAL A 94 -12.52 -14.10 -5.20
C VAL A 94 -11.39 -13.10 -5.50
N PHE A 95 -11.40 -12.49 -6.69
CA PHE A 95 -10.34 -11.59 -7.14
C PHE A 95 -10.17 -10.33 -6.28
N SER A 96 -11.20 -9.76 -5.62
CA SER A 96 -11.00 -8.54 -4.82
C SER A 96 -10.17 -8.79 -3.55
N GLY A 97 -10.30 -9.99 -2.96
CA GLY A 97 -9.47 -10.43 -1.85
C GLY A 97 -8.04 -10.75 -2.31
N GLU A 98 -7.90 -11.35 -3.50
CA GLU A 98 -6.60 -11.64 -4.09
C GLU A 98 -5.85 -10.35 -4.50
N GLU A 99 -6.52 -9.36 -5.08
CA GLU A 99 -5.94 -8.05 -5.43
C GLU A 99 -5.45 -7.29 -4.19
N LYS A 100 -6.27 -7.24 -3.13
CA LYS A 100 -5.88 -6.70 -1.82
C LYS A 100 -4.60 -7.39 -1.34
N ARG A 101 -4.57 -8.72 -1.41
CA ARG A 101 -3.45 -9.52 -0.90
C ARG A 101 -2.18 -9.37 -1.74
N ILE A 102 -2.30 -9.23 -3.06
CA ILE A 102 -1.18 -8.92 -3.95
C ILE A 102 -0.59 -7.54 -3.62
N ALA A 103 -1.44 -6.51 -3.47
CA ALA A 103 -1.01 -5.19 -3.03
C ALA A 103 -0.35 -5.24 -1.65
N GLY A 104 -0.92 -6.02 -0.74
CA GLY A 104 -0.35 -6.32 0.57
C GLY A 104 1.02 -6.97 0.52
N CYS A 105 1.23 -7.95 -0.37
CA CYS A 105 2.54 -8.60 -0.53
C CYS A 105 3.58 -7.66 -1.14
N LEU A 106 3.18 -6.74 -2.03
CA LEU A 106 4.04 -5.68 -2.52
C LEU A 106 4.47 -4.74 -1.39
N LEU A 107 3.52 -4.27 -0.58
CA LEU A 107 3.81 -3.47 0.61
C LEU A 107 4.72 -4.22 1.59
N GLN A 108 4.48 -5.51 1.81
CA GLN A 108 5.29 -6.34 2.69
C GLN A 108 6.73 -6.50 2.18
N CYS A 109 6.91 -6.65 0.87
CA CYS A 109 8.24 -6.66 0.26
C CYS A 109 8.99 -5.34 0.49
N VAL A 110 8.32 -4.21 0.23
CA VAL A 110 8.87 -2.87 0.46
C VAL A 110 9.26 -2.72 1.93
N TYR A 111 8.36 -3.08 2.85
CA TYR A 111 8.61 -3.00 4.29
C TYR A 111 9.82 -3.82 4.72
N ARG A 112 10.03 -5.03 4.17
CA ARG A 112 11.22 -5.84 4.46
C ARG A 112 12.50 -5.18 3.93
N LYS A 113 12.48 -4.67 2.69
CA LYS A 113 13.67 -4.04 2.07
C LYS A 113 14.07 -2.72 2.76
N VAL A 114 13.10 -1.96 3.29
CA VAL A 114 13.36 -0.71 4.04
C VAL A 114 13.50 -0.91 5.55
N LYS A 115 13.45 -2.16 6.04
CA LYS A 115 13.51 -2.49 7.49
C LYS A 115 12.40 -1.82 8.31
N ALA A 116 11.20 -1.74 7.73
CA ALA A 116 9.98 -1.32 8.43
C ALA A 116 9.29 -2.44 9.21
N VAL A 117 9.67 -3.70 8.95
CA VAL A 117 9.18 -4.89 9.68
C VAL A 117 10.35 -5.64 10.33
N ASP A 118 10.04 -6.43 11.35
CA ASP A 118 10.97 -7.35 12.01
C ASP A 118 11.18 -8.65 11.19
N ASP A 119 11.95 -9.58 11.76
CA ASP A 119 12.26 -10.87 11.12
C ASP A 119 11.01 -11.73 10.90
N GLN A 120 9.99 -11.57 11.74
CA GLN A 120 8.70 -12.24 11.60
C GLN A 120 7.80 -11.56 10.56
N GLY A 121 8.21 -10.41 10.02
CA GLY A 121 7.42 -9.61 9.09
C GLY A 121 6.39 -8.73 9.77
N MET A 122 6.54 -8.47 11.07
CA MET A 122 5.64 -7.62 11.84
C MET A 122 6.09 -6.16 11.80
N PRO A 123 5.17 -5.20 11.66
CA PRO A 123 5.50 -3.79 11.53
C PRO A 123 6.14 -3.24 12.81
N THR A 124 7.18 -2.42 12.64
CA THR A 124 7.90 -1.75 13.73
C THR A 124 7.66 -0.25 13.67
N VAL A 125 7.47 0.38 14.84
CA VAL A 125 7.26 1.84 14.91
C VAL A 125 8.44 2.61 14.30
N PRO A 126 9.71 2.35 14.67
CA PRO A 126 10.82 3.15 14.13
C PRO A 126 10.97 3.01 12.62
N GLY A 127 10.79 1.79 12.10
CA GLY A 127 10.96 1.52 10.68
C GLY A 127 9.85 2.11 9.81
N LEU A 128 8.59 2.03 10.26
CA LEU A 128 7.48 2.67 9.56
C LEU A 128 7.55 4.20 9.66
N VAL A 129 7.87 4.78 10.82
CA VAL A 129 8.06 6.23 10.93
C VAL A 129 9.11 6.71 9.93
N ARG A 130 10.26 6.03 9.87
CA ARG A 130 11.32 6.35 8.91
C ARG A 130 10.85 6.30 7.47
N LEU A 131 10.06 5.29 7.10
CA LEU A 131 9.52 5.13 5.75
C LEU A 131 8.58 6.28 5.37
N TYR A 132 7.59 6.58 6.22
CA TYR A 132 6.59 7.61 5.92
C TYR A 132 7.13 9.04 6.07
N SER A 133 8.22 9.24 6.81
CA SER A 133 8.85 10.54 7.00
C SER A 133 10.08 10.78 6.12
N GLU A 134 10.41 9.86 5.21
CA GLU A 134 11.57 10.03 4.33
C GLU A 134 11.34 11.22 3.37
N GLY A 135 12.27 12.18 3.36
CA GLY A 135 12.14 13.40 2.54
C GLY A 135 11.18 14.46 3.07
N VAL A 136 10.57 14.26 4.24
CA VAL A 136 9.65 15.23 4.86
C VAL A 136 10.42 16.36 5.53
N GLN A 137 10.05 17.61 5.21
CA GLN A 137 10.58 18.81 5.86
C GLN A 137 9.61 19.42 6.89
N ASP A 138 8.32 19.13 6.76
CA ASP A 138 7.29 19.67 7.63
C ASP A 138 7.24 18.95 8.98
N ARG A 139 7.40 19.73 10.06
CA ARG A 139 7.40 19.20 11.43
C ARG A 139 6.05 18.61 11.81
N ASN A 140 4.95 19.24 11.38
CA ASN A 140 3.60 18.78 11.71
C ASN A 140 3.31 17.43 11.06
N TYR A 141 3.70 17.24 9.81
CA TYR A 141 3.64 15.97 9.11
C TYR A 141 4.47 14.88 9.81
N TYR A 142 5.69 15.21 10.26
CA TYR A 142 6.52 14.26 11.01
C TYR A 142 5.82 13.80 12.30
N VAL A 143 5.29 14.74 13.09
CA VAL A 143 4.58 14.43 14.34
C VAL A 143 3.31 13.61 14.07
N ALA A 144 2.53 13.98 13.06
CA ALA A 144 1.36 13.23 12.62
C ALA A 144 1.72 11.79 12.23
N THR A 145 2.81 11.61 11.48
CA THR A 145 3.34 10.30 11.10
C THR A 145 3.70 9.46 12.33
N VAL A 146 4.43 10.01 13.30
CA VAL A 146 4.79 9.30 14.54
C VAL A 146 3.54 8.84 15.30
N GLN A 147 2.56 9.74 15.46
CA GLN A 147 1.32 9.43 16.16
C GLN A 147 0.48 8.37 15.42
N ALA A 148 0.38 8.48 14.09
CA ALA A 148 -0.34 7.54 13.25
C ALA A 148 0.26 6.14 13.34
N VAL A 149 1.57 6.02 13.11
CA VAL A 149 2.28 4.74 13.17
C VAL A 149 2.16 4.12 14.56
N GLN A 150 2.34 4.89 15.64
CA GLN A 150 2.22 4.37 17.00
C GLN A 150 0.82 3.78 17.25
N GLN A 151 -0.24 4.48 16.85
CA GLN A 151 -1.61 4.00 17.03
C GLN A 151 -1.89 2.72 16.23
N CYS A 152 -1.48 2.69 14.96
CA CYS A 152 -1.74 1.55 14.08
C CYS A 152 -0.95 0.30 14.49
N VAL A 153 0.34 0.45 14.83
CA VAL A 153 1.16 -0.67 15.30
C VAL A 153 0.66 -1.20 16.65
N SER A 154 0.27 -0.32 17.58
CA SER A 154 -0.29 -0.76 18.86
C SER A 154 -1.62 -1.51 18.68
N ALA A 155 -2.48 -1.04 17.77
CA ALA A 155 -3.75 -1.69 17.44
C ALA A 155 -3.54 -3.06 16.81
N SER A 156 -2.59 -3.21 15.88
CA SER A 156 -2.30 -4.49 15.25
C SER A 156 -1.67 -5.50 16.22
N GLN A 157 -0.79 -5.04 17.11
CA GLN A 157 -0.22 -5.86 18.18
C GLN A 157 -1.30 -6.34 19.16
N HIS A 158 -2.23 -5.46 19.53
CA HIS A 158 -3.36 -5.82 20.37
C HIS A 158 -4.25 -6.86 19.67
N PHE A 159 -4.61 -6.64 18.40
CA PHE A 159 -5.39 -7.61 17.62
C PHE A 159 -4.71 -9.00 17.60
N ARG A 160 -3.40 -9.03 17.37
CA ARG A 160 -2.61 -10.27 17.37
C ARG A 160 -2.58 -10.95 18.74
N TYR A 161 -2.50 -10.18 19.83
CA TYR A 161 -2.50 -10.72 21.19
C TYR A 161 -3.78 -11.52 21.49
N TYR A 162 -4.94 -11.01 21.07
CA TYR A 162 -6.22 -11.71 21.26
C TYR A 162 -6.51 -12.79 20.21
N ASN A 163 -5.83 -12.73 19.06
CA ASN A 163 -6.06 -13.66 17.94
C ASN A 163 -4.74 -14.31 17.48
N PRO A 164 -4.06 -15.11 18.32
CA PRO A 164 -2.75 -15.66 17.96
C PRO A 164 -2.77 -16.65 16.79
N GLN A 165 -3.93 -17.23 16.47
CA GLN A 165 -4.06 -18.23 15.40
C GLN A 165 -3.89 -17.65 14.00
N VAL A 166 -4.14 -16.35 13.81
CA VAL A 166 -3.99 -15.67 12.50
C VAL A 166 -2.55 -15.70 11.99
N LEU A 167 -1.57 -15.88 12.88
CA LEU A 167 -0.15 -16.02 12.50
C LEU A 167 0.14 -17.30 11.71
N LYS A 168 -0.76 -18.28 11.75
CA LYS A 168 -0.65 -19.53 10.99
C LYS A 168 -1.40 -19.46 9.67
N GLU A 169 -2.15 -18.40 9.43
CA GLU A 169 -2.84 -18.22 8.16
C GLU A 169 -1.82 -17.81 7.11
N ASP A 170 -1.82 -18.54 5.99
CA ASP A 170 -0.99 -18.20 4.86
C ASP A 170 -1.24 -16.75 4.48
N GLY A 171 -0.19 -16.03 4.04
CA GLY A 171 -0.28 -14.65 3.56
C GLY A 171 -0.79 -13.60 4.56
N TYR A 172 -0.98 -13.95 5.84
CA TYR A 172 -1.37 -13.00 6.89
C TYR A 172 -0.50 -11.74 6.91
N THR A 173 0.81 -11.88 6.70
CA THR A 173 1.73 -10.73 6.69
C THR A 173 1.50 -9.78 5.51
N CYS A 174 0.99 -10.28 4.38
CA CYS A 174 0.58 -9.43 3.25
C CYS A 174 -0.70 -8.66 3.60
N ASP A 175 -1.70 -9.33 4.17
CA ASP A 175 -2.95 -8.69 4.58
C ASP A 175 -2.71 -7.63 5.66
N LEU A 176 -1.88 -7.95 6.65
CA LEU A 176 -1.46 -7.02 7.69
C LEU A 176 -0.71 -5.81 7.11
N ALA A 177 0.17 -6.00 6.12
CA ALA A 177 0.87 -4.89 5.49
C ALA A 177 -0.08 -3.93 4.79
N TYR A 178 -1.10 -4.45 4.09
CA TYR A 178 -2.15 -3.63 3.47
C TYR A 178 -2.98 -2.88 4.52
N ASP A 179 -3.41 -3.56 5.58
CA ASP A 179 -4.20 -2.93 6.64
C ASP A 179 -3.39 -1.88 7.40
N MET A 180 -2.09 -2.12 7.59
CA MET A 180 -1.16 -1.16 8.18
C MET A 180 -1.02 0.09 7.31
N PHE A 181 -0.88 -0.07 6.00
CA PHE A 181 -0.82 1.05 5.06
C PHE A 181 -2.07 1.93 5.14
N ASN A 182 -3.27 1.33 5.11
CA ASN A 182 -4.52 2.07 5.20
C ASN A 182 -4.64 2.79 6.54
N CYS A 183 -4.37 2.08 7.64
CA CYS A 183 -4.47 2.66 8.98
C CYS A 183 -3.55 3.89 9.13
N VAL A 184 -2.28 3.78 8.72
CA VAL A 184 -1.32 4.88 8.86
C VAL A 184 -1.73 6.06 7.98
N SER A 185 -2.13 5.79 6.73
CA SER A 185 -2.56 6.82 5.78
C SER A 185 -3.78 7.59 6.31
N ASP A 186 -4.82 6.87 6.76
CA ASP A 186 -6.04 7.45 7.31
C ASP A 186 -5.76 8.30 8.55
N LYS A 187 -4.85 7.82 9.42
CA LYS A 187 -4.48 8.54 10.65
C LYS A 187 -3.67 9.80 10.35
N ILE A 188 -2.72 9.74 9.41
CA ILE A 188 -1.97 10.94 8.98
C ILE A 188 -2.95 11.97 8.42
N GLU A 189 -3.87 11.57 7.55
CA GLU A 189 -4.91 12.46 7.02
C GLU A 189 -5.77 13.04 8.16
N ALA A 190 -6.21 12.21 9.11
CA ALA A 190 -7.02 12.66 10.23
C ALA A 190 -6.28 13.63 11.17
N PHE A 191 -4.96 13.54 11.30
CA PHE A 191 -4.16 14.49 12.08
C PHE A 191 -3.89 15.79 11.30
N CYS A 192 -3.62 15.68 10.01
CA CYS A 192 -3.27 16.80 9.13
C CYS A 192 -4.48 17.59 8.60
N GLY A 193 -5.68 16.99 8.62
CA GLY A 193 -6.94 17.62 8.27
C GLY A 193 -7.60 18.40 9.43
N ARG A 194 -7.03 18.34 10.64
CA ARG A 194 -7.50 19.15 11.78
C ARG A 194 -6.98 20.57 11.63
N THR A 195 -7.88 21.53 11.42
CA THR A 195 -7.57 22.95 11.63
C THR A 195 -7.46 23.22 13.14
N PRO A 196 -6.54 24.09 13.60
CA PRO A 196 -6.53 24.56 14.97
C PRO A 196 -7.82 25.30 15.35
#